data_AF-A0A4U0RM29-F1
#
_entry.id   AF-A0A4U0RM29-F1
#
_cell.length_a   1.000
_cell.length_b   1.000
_cell.length_c   1.000
_cell.angle_alpha   90.00
_cell.angle_beta   90.00
_cell.angle_gamma   90.00
#
_symmetry.space_group_name_H-M   'P 1'
#
loop_
_entity.id
_entity.type
_entity.pdbx_description
1 polymer ?
#
loop_
_entity_poly.entity_id
_entity_poly.type
_entity_poly.pdbx_seq_one_letter_code
_entity_poly.pdbx_strand_id
1 'polypeptide(L)'
;MNDTHLQQARSLVRQAAEQLTEDDQALTAASADALVVGRAARVDDLRLAVLAAWSAGASREELARDAGVKMGLIGDWIAANDLSQALARPGHRHPS
;
A
#
# COMPACT_ATOMS: atom_id res chain seq x y z
N MET A 1 18.38 -6.86 -13.33
CA MET A 1 18.40 -6.83 -11.84
C MET A 1 17.23 -6.02 -11.28
N ASN A 2 16.75 -4.95 -11.95
CA ASN A 2 15.53 -4.23 -11.53
C ASN A 2 14.23 -5.04 -11.71
N ASP A 3 14.22 -5.96 -12.68
CA ASP A 3 13.04 -6.74 -13.05
C ASP A 3 12.63 -7.74 -11.96
N THR A 4 13.60 -8.34 -11.28
CA THR A 4 13.36 -9.32 -10.20
C THR A 4 12.76 -8.63 -8.97
N HIS A 5 13.28 -7.46 -8.60
CA HIS A 5 12.74 -6.66 -7.49
C HIS A 5 11.31 -6.20 -7.79
N LEU A 6 11.04 -5.77 -9.03
CA LEU A 6 9.71 -5.38 -9.45
C LEU A 6 8.73 -6.57 -9.39
N GLN A 7 9.13 -7.73 -9.91
CA GLN A 7 8.29 -8.93 -9.86
C GLN A 7 8.00 -9.39 -8.43
N GLN A 8 9.00 -9.35 -7.53
CA GLN A 8 8.80 -9.69 -6.12
C GLN A 8 7.85 -8.72 -5.42
N ALA A 9 8.00 -7.41 -5.67
CA ALA A 9 7.10 -6.40 -5.12
C ALA A 9 5.65 -6.61 -5.59
N ARG A 10 5.45 -6.95 -6.86
CA ARG A 10 4.12 -7.26 -7.41
C ARG A 10 3.51 -8.52 -6.81
N SER A 11 4.31 -9.57 -6.60
CA SER A 11 3.85 -10.79 -5.94
C SER A 11 3.43 -10.55 -4.48
N LEU A 12 4.11 -9.65 -3.77
CA LEU A 12 3.70 -9.26 -2.41
C LEU A 12 2.37 -8.51 -2.41
N VAL A 13 2.17 -7.59 -3.35
CA VAL A 13 0.89 -6.86 -3.50
C VAL A 13 -0.26 -7.83 -3.78
N ARG A 14 -0.07 -8.80 -4.68
CA ARG A 14 -1.10 -9.80 -4.99
C ARG A 14 -1.43 -10.68 -3.78
N GLN A 15 -0.43 -11.17 -3.07
CA GLN A 15 -0.64 -11.97 -1.86
C GLN A 15 -1.38 -11.19 -0.77
N ALA A 16 -1.03 -9.92 -0.56
CA ALA A 16 -1.73 -9.07 0.41
C ALA A 16 -3.21 -8.86 0.03
N ALA A 17 -3.51 -8.69 -1.27
CA ALA A 17 -4.88 -8.55 -1.76
C ALA A 17 -5.70 -9.84 -1.64
N GLU A 18 -5.08 -11.00 -1.90
CA GLU A 18 -5.71 -12.31 -1.72
C GLU A 18 -6.01 -12.58 -0.24
N GLN A 19 -5.03 -12.33 0.64
CA GLN A 19 -5.21 -12.45 2.09
C GLN A 19 -6.29 -11.49 2.62
N LEU A 20 -6.41 -10.27 2.09
CA LEU A 20 -7.48 -9.35 2.45
C LEU A 20 -8.86 -9.94 2.12
N THR A 21 -8.99 -10.68 1.02
CA THR A 21 -10.27 -11.25 0.56
C THR A 21 -10.65 -12.51 1.35
N GLU A 22 -9.70 -13.41 1.59
CA GLU A 22 -9.93 -14.65 2.33
C GLU A 22 -10.30 -14.38 3.80
N ASP A 23 -9.69 -13.36 4.40
CA ASP A 23 -9.92 -13.03 5.80
C ASP A 23 -11.18 -12.19 6.00
N ASP A 24 -11.62 -11.40 5.02
CA ASP A 24 -12.95 -10.75 5.07
C ASP A 24 -14.06 -11.82 5.20
N GLN A 25 -13.90 -12.98 4.56
CA GLN A 25 -14.82 -14.11 4.71
C GLN A 25 -14.73 -14.80 6.09
N ALA A 26 -13.52 -14.96 6.65
CA ALA A 26 -13.32 -15.59 7.96
C ALA A 26 -13.73 -14.67 9.13
N LEU A 27 -13.46 -13.37 8.99
CA LEU A 27 -13.68 -12.34 10.00
C LEU A 27 -15.14 -11.87 10.02
N THR A 28 -15.91 -12.06 8.94
CA THR A 28 -17.38 -11.87 8.94
C THR A 28 -18.08 -12.71 10.02
N ALA A 29 -17.46 -13.81 10.47
CA ALA A 29 -17.97 -14.65 11.57
C ALA A 29 -17.64 -14.14 12.98
N ALA A 30 -16.72 -13.18 13.14
CA ALA A 30 -16.27 -12.66 14.43
C ALA A 30 -16.50 -11.15 14.52
N SER A 31 -17.47 -10.75 15.37
CA SER A 31 -17.78 -9.39 15.87
C SER A 31 -17.28 -8.16 15.06
N ALA A 32 -18.22 -7.29 14.69
CA ALA A 32 -18.02 -6.05 13.90
C ALA A 32 -16.83 -5.15 14.33
N ASP A 33 -16.43 -5.16 15.59
CA ASP A 33 -15.29 -4.37 16.08
C ASP A 33 -13.93 -4.96 15.66
N ALA A 34 -13.80 -6.29 15.69
CA ALA A 34 -12.61 -7.01 15.20
C ALA A 34 -12.49 -6.90 13.67
N LEU A 35 -13.63 -6.86 12.97
CA LEU A 35 -13.70 -6.58 11.53
C LEU A 35 -13.10 -5.21 11.17
N VAL A 36 -13.41 -4.16 11.95
CA VAL A 36 -12.91 -2.80 11.66
C VAL A 36 -11.41 -2.70 11.92
N VAL A 37 -10.92 -3.24 13.04
CA VAL A 37 -9.49 -3.21 13.40
C VAL A 37 -8.65 -4.08 12.46
N GLY A 38 -9.11 -5.30 12.15
CA GLY A 38 -8.45 -6.20 11.22
C GLY A 38 -8.38 -5.64 9.79
N ARG A 39 -9.46 -5.00 9.34
CA ARG A 39 -9.49 -4.35 8.03
C ARG A 39 -8.58 -3.12 7.96
N ALA A 40 -8.53 -2.30 9.01
CA ALA A 40 -7.66 -1.14 9.06
C ALA A 40 -6.17 -1.54 8.99
N ALA A 41 -5.77 -2.57 9.74
CA ALA A 41 -4.38 -3.07 9.72
C ALA A 41 -3.98 -3.60 8.34
N ARG A 42 -4.88 -4.32 7.65
CA ARG A 42 -4.58 -4.87 6.32
C ARG A 42 -4.60 -3.84 5.20
N VAL A 43 -5.41 -2.79 5.33
CA VAL A 43 -5.33 -1.64 4.42
C VAL A 43 -3.99 -0.91 4.57
N ASP A 44 -3.45 -0.83 5.79
CA ASP A 44 -2.13 -0.26 6.02
C ASP A 44 -1.01 -1.12 5.42
N ASP A 45 -1.08 -2.45 5.57
CA ASP A 45 -0.15 -3.38 4.93
C ASP A 45 -0.18 -3.29 3.39
N LEU A 46 -1.38 -3.25 2.80
CA LEU A 46 -1.57 -3.05 1.36
C LEU A 46 -0.99 -1.70 0.91
N ARG A 47 -1.21 -0.64 1.69
CA ARG A 47 -0.64 0.68 1.41
C ARG A 47 0.89 0.63 1.42
N LEU A 48 1.51 -0.01 2.41
CA LEU A 48 2.97 -0.17 2.49
C LEU A 48 3.51 -0.96 1.29
N ALA A 49 2.85 -2.05 0.89
CA ALA A 49 3.24 -2.83 -0.28
C ALA A 49 3.17 -2.02 -1.57
N VAL A 50 2.10 -1.22 -1.75
CA VAL A 50 1.96 -0.31 -2.91
C VAL A 50 3.07 0.74 -2.93
N LEU A 51 3.40 1.34 -1.78
CA LEU A 51 4.46 2.35 -1.70
C LEU A 51 5.85 1.74 -1.99
N ALA A 52 6.12 0.53 -1.50
CA ALA A 52 7.36 -0.19 -1.80
C ALA A 52 7.48 -0.49 -3.31
N ALA A 53 6.40 -0.95 -3.94
CA ALA A 53 6.37 -1.25 -5.36
C ALA A 53 6.47 0.04 -6.22
N TRP A 54 5.85 1.15 -5.79
CA TRP A 54 6.04 2.46 -6.41
C TRP A 54 7.50 2.92 -6.33
N SER A 55 8.15 2.76 -5.17
CA SER A 55 9.57 3.09 -5.00
C SER A 55 10.49 2.19 -5.84
N ALA A 56 10.04 0.99 -6.20
CA ALA A 56 10.74 0.09 -7.12
C ALA A 56 10.51 0.42 -8.61
N GLY A 57 9.67 1.43 -8.91
CA GLY A 57 9.39 1.90 -10.27
C GLY A 57 8.14 1.32 -10.93
N ALA A 58 7.26 0.65 -10.18
CA ALA A 58 6.00 0.15 -10.70
C ALA A 58 5.07 1.29 -11.15
N SER A 59 4.35 1.10 -12.25
CA SER A 59 3.38 2.08 -12.73
C SER A 59 2.09 2.06 -11.90
N ARG A 60 1.44 3.22 -11.74
CA ARG A 60 0.17 3.33 -11.00
C ARG A 60 -0.93 2.40 -11.54
N GLU A 61 -0.96 2.17 -12.85
CA GLU A 61 -1.89 1.22 -13.49
C GLU A 61 -1.63 -0.23 -13.07
N GLU A 62 -0.35 -0.65 -13.01
CA GLU A 62 0.01 -2.00 -12.58
C GLU A 62 -0.31 -2.20 -11.10
N LEU A 63 -0.02 -1.20 -10.26
CA LEU A 63 -0.34 -1.22 -8.83
C LEU A 63 -1.84 -1.30 -8.57
N ALA A 64 -2.63 -0.50 -9.29
CA ALA A 64 -4.10 -0.53 -9.18
C ALA A 64 -4.66 -1.90 -9.58
N ARG A 65 -4.12 -2.49 -10.66
CA ARG A 65 -4.52 -3.81 -11.15
C ARG A 65 -4.10 -4.92 -10.19
N ASP A 66 -2.90 -4.86 -9.62
CA ASP A 66 -2.38 -5.89 -8.71
C ASP A 66 -3.05 -5.82 -7.33
N ALA A 67 -3.36 -4.62 -6.85
CA ALA A 67 -4.05 -4.40 -5.57
C ALA A 67 -5.59 -4.52 -5.70
N GLY A 68 -6.15 -4.56 -6.91
CA GLY A 68 -7.60 -4.61 -7.13
C GLY A 68 -8.33 -3.32 -6.72
N VAL A 69 -7.63 -2.19 -6.62
CA VAL A 69 -8.19 -0.90 -6.20
C VAL A 69 -8.20 0.12 -7.32
N LYS A 70 -8.96 1.20 -7.15
CA LYS A 70 -9.01 2.29 -8.13
C LYS A 70 -7.66 3.03 -8.16
N MET A 71 -7.20 3.42 -9.36
CA MET A 71 -5.99 4.25 -9.52
C MET A 71 -6.02 5.53 -8.69
N GLY A 72 -7.20 6.14 -8.50
CA GLY A 72 -7.35 7.32 -7.65
C GLY A 72 -6.91 7.07 -6.20
N LEU A 73 -7.18 5.89 -5.66
CA LEU A 73 -6.78 5.50 -4.31
C LEU A 73 -5.26 5.30 -4.21
N ILE A 74 -4.65 4.69 -5.23
CA ILE A 74 -3.17 4.56 -5.34
C ILE A 74 -2.53 5.96 -5.38
N GLY A 75 -3.11 6.88 -6.15
CA GLY A 75 -2.65 8.26 -6.23
C GLY A 75 -2.71 8.97 -4.87
N ASP A 76 -3.81 8.79 -4.13
CA ASP A 76 -4.00 9.36 -2.80
C ASP A 76 -2.95 8.84 -1.80
N TRP A 77 -2.68 7.53 -1.82
CA TRP A 77 -1.66 6.91 -0.96
C TRP A 77 -0.25 7.41 -1.25
N ILE A 78 0.11 7.56 -2.52
CA ILE A 78 1.41 8.11 -2.93
C ILE A 78 1.52 9.58 -2.50
N ALA A 79 0.48 10.38 -2.74
CA ALA A 79 0.46 11.80 -2.36
C ALA A 79 0.55 12.00 -0.84
N ALA A 80 -0.18 11.20 -0.06
CA ALA A 80 -0.12 11.23 1.39
C ALA A 80 1.26 10.79 1.92
N ASN A 81 1.92 9.84 1.26
CA ASN A 81 3.28 9.42 1.62
C ASN A 81 4.31 10.50 1.28
N ASP A 82 4.20 11.15 0.12
CA ASP A 82 5.08 12.25 -0.27
C ASP A 82 4.94 13.44 0.69
N LEU A 83 3.70 13.81 1.04
CA LEU A 83 3.42 14.82 2.05
C LEU A 83 3.99 14.44 3.42
N SER A 84 3.81 13.19 3.85
CA SER A 84 4.39 12.69 5.12
C SER A 84 5.92 12.79 5.12
N GLN A 85 6.58 12.40 4.03
CA GLN A 85 8.03 12.53 3.89
C GLN A 85 8.49 14.00 3.84
N ALA A 86 7.72 14.88 3.19
CA ALA A 86 7.99 16.31 3.15
C ALA A 86 7.88 16.95 4.56
N LEU A 87 6.90 16.52 5.35
CA LEU A 87 6.70 16.96 6.74
C LEU A 87 7.71 16.32 7.71
N ALA A 88 8.14 15.08 7.44
CA ALA A 88 9.13 14.36 8.23
C ALA A 88 10.58 14.76 7.92
N ARG A 89 10.82 15.56 6.86
CA ARG A 89 12.10 16.26 6.67
C ARG A 89 12.09 17.53 7.53
N PRO A 90 12.68 17.56 8.74
CA PRO A 90 12.88 18.80 9.45
C PRO A 90 13.74 19.70 8.57
N GLY A 91 13.26 20.92 8.34
CA GLY A 91 13.77 21.82 7.33
C GLY A 91 15.29 21.78 7.19
N HIS A 92 15.76 21.55 5.96
CA HIS A 92 17.08 22.03 5.58
C HIS A 92 16.98 23.56 5.55
N ARG A 93 17.11 24.14 6.74
CA ARG A 93 17.42 25.55 6.94
C ARG A 93 18.74 25.76 6.22
N HIS A 94 18.70 26.42 5.08
CA HIS A 94 19.83 27.18 4.60
C HIS A 94 20.05 28.31 5.61
N PRO A 95 21.20 28.36 6.29
CA PRO A 95 22.15 29.44 6.04
C PRO A 95 23.61 28.92 6.13
N SER A 96 24.60 29.45 5.43
CA SER A 96 24.94 30.85 5.15
C SER A 96 25.79 30.94 3.89
#